data_AF-A0A938P5H1-F1
#
_entry.id   AF-A0A938P5H1-F1
#
_cell.length_a   1.000
_cell.length_b   1.000
_cell.length_c   1.000
_cell.angle_alpha   90.00
_cell.angle_beta   90.00
_cell.angle_gamma   90.00
#
_symmetry.space_group_name_H-M   'P 1'
#
loop_
_entity.id
_entity.type
_entity.pdbx_description
1 polymer ?
#
loop_
_entity_poly.entity_id
_entity_poly.type
_entity_poly.pdbx_seq_one_letter_code
_entity_poly.pdbx_strand_id
1 'polypeptide(L)'
;RGKLLGLEREVPDSLQLPSLSQEEAEGRARAFLKQYVAAAELLSDTAAVQAEKRIEQPRRVDYEFTWETRSRVLKNAVQLKVSVAGDVVSKLETQEKVPDEFVRSDTESVVGIVIVVIYVLAIVGMVVVAFRRFRSFELGFRLATIIGIVTALMLDIELYLSAERLGWSILIALIVTPIFVGGALVLAWAVSESVTRETWKEKFITLDLISKGHGIHSRVGEGIVRGIALGVAALALWLLSVLVADSFVGMSTIHQDESTVQLFGVSSAALYALGHGLTVNAYKFTILILFVVSLLRRRVASPVGIIALGAIIMGFTGQGHVSPLLVGIVIDSFMAAVAVWAFYRYDALTSFLSLYTLSVVQAIASLYGAGHPSYAASGALTIGFFAILLLAGLLMLMRKREITDFDAITPAFARHITERHRMQQELEIARNVQMSFLPKANPKMLELDIASRCAPAAEVGGDYYDFVDLGEGQLGVAVGDVSGKGTQAAFFMTLTKGFLRALAQVSASP
;
A
#
# COMPACT_ATOMS: atom_id res chain seq x y z
N ARG A 1 9.98 -24.66 -33.68
CA ARG A 1 10.91 -23.62 -34.20
C ARG A 1 10.72 -22.38 -33.34
N GLY A 2 11.46 -22.25 -32.24
CA GLY A 2 11.43 -21.06 -31.38
C GLY A 2 12.56 -20.09 -31.72
N LYS A 3 12.41 -18.80 -31.38
CA LYS A 3 13.51 -17.83 -31.33
C LYS A 3 14.23 -18.01 -30.00
N LEU A 4 15.53 -18.29 -30.03
CA LEU A 4 16.37 -18.34 -28.82
C LEU A 4 16.62 -16.89 -28.36
N LEU A 5 16.05 -16.48 -27.22
CA LEU A 5 16.24 -15.13 -26.64
C LEU A 5 17.46 -15.06 -25.71
N GLY A 6 17.83 -16.19 -25.12
CA GLY A 6 19.01 -16.38 -24.29
C GLY A 6 19.26 -17.88 -24.12
N LEU A 7 20.47 -18.24 -23.69
CA LEU A 7 20.83 -19.60 -23.32
C LEU A 7 21.54 -19.55 -21.98
N GLU A 8 21.13 -20.39 -21.05
CA GLU A 8 21.90 -20.68 -19.85
C GLU A 8 21.86 -22.17 -19.60
N ARG A 9 23.04 -22.77 -19.56
CA ARG A 9 23.25 -24.19 -19.32
C ARG A 9 24.27 -24.32 -18.20
N GLU A 10 23.83 -24.84 -17.06
CA GLU A 10 24.73 -25.19 -15.98
C GLU A 10 25.70 -26.29 -16.44
N VAL A 11 26.98 -25.98 -16.40
CA VAL A 11 28.06 -26.94 -16.64
C VAL A 11 28.81 -27.12 -15.31
N PRO A 12 28.59 -28.23 -14.58
CA PRO A 12 29.18 -28.43 -13.26
C PRO A 12 30.70 -28.33 -13.30
N ASP A 13 31.32 -27.66 -12.34
CA ASP A 13 32.79 -27.49 -12.29
C ASP A 13 33.56 -28.81 -12.15
N SER A 14 32.88 -29.85 -11.68
CA SER A 14 33.40 -31.22 -11.57
C SER A 14 33.53 -31.94 -12.91
N LEU A 15 32.82 -31.46 -13.95
CA LEU A 15 32.75 -32.07 -15.27
C LEU A 15 34.06 -31.81 -16.03
N GLN A 16 34.75 -32.88 -16.41
CA GLN A 16 35.93 -32.81 -17.28
C GLN A 16 35.46 -32.60 -18.72
N LEU A 17 35.71 -31.39 -19.23
CA LEU A 17 35.52 -31.06 -20.64
C LEU A 17 36.89 -30.73 -21.25
N PRO A 18 37.10 -31.07 -22.53
CA PRO A 18 38.30 -30.64 -23.25
C PRO A 18 38.40 -29.11 -23.18
N SER A 19 39.54 -28.59 -22.74
CA SER A 19 39.79 -27.15 -22.80
C SER A 19 40.20 -26.79 -24.22
N LEU A 20 39.46 -25.87 -24.83
CA LEU A 20 39.81 -25.34 -26.13
C LEU A 20 40.91 -24.27 -26.00
N SER A 21 41.68 -24.10 -27.07
CA SER A 21 42.45 -22.88 -27.23
C SER A 21 41.51 -21.68 -27.41
N GLN A 22 42.00 -20.47 -27.14
CA GLN A 22 41.23 -19.24 -27.25
C GLN A 22 40.57 -19.09 -28.64
N GLU A 23 41.34 -19.33 -29.70
CA GLU A 23 40.88 -19.22 -31.09
C GLU A 23 39.81 -20.27 -31.44
N GLU A 24 39.94 -21.49 -30.92
CA GLU A 24 38.94 -22.55 -31.09
C GLU A 24 37.65 -22.26 -30.30
N ALA A 25 37.76 -21.69 -29.10
CA ALA A 25 36.62 -21.29 -28.28
C ALA A 25 35.86 -20.13 -28.93
N GLU A 26 36.56 -19.13 -29.46
CA GLU A 26 35.96 -18.04 -30.23
C GLU A 26 35.29 -18.57 -31.50
N GLY A 27 35.95 -19.48 -32.20
CA GLY A 27 35.40 -20.17 -33.37
C GLY A 27 34.09 -20.88 -33.07
N ARG A 28 34.01 -21.61 -31.94
CA ARG A 28 32.76 -22.24 -31.48
C ARG A 28 31.69 -21.22 -31.11
N ALA A 29 32.04 -20.15 -30.41
CA ALA A 29 31.08 -19.09 -30.06
C ALA A 29 30.50 -18.41 -31.31
N ARG A 30 31.34 -18.09 -32.30
CA ARG A 30 30.91 -17.53 -33.59
C ARG A 30 30.06 -18.52 -34.40
N ALA A 31 30.46 -19.79 -34.46
CA ALA A 31 29.71 -20.82 -35.16
C ALA A 31 28.31 -21.00 -34.53
N PHE A 32 28.23 -20.97 -33.20
CA PHE A 32 26.97 -20.98 -32.48
C PHE A 32 26.13 -19.75 -32.85
N LEU A 33 26.67 -18.53 -32.73
CA LEU A 33 25.96 -17.30 -33.10
C LEU A 33 25.46 -17.29 -34.56
N LYS A 34 26.24 -17.83 -35.51
CA LYS A 34 25.85 -17.96 -36.94
C LYS A 34 24.68 -18.91 -37.14
N GLN A 35 24.57 -19.96 -36.35
CA GLN A 35 23.48 -20.93 -36.43
C GLN A 35 22.14 -20.33 -35.93
N TYR A 36 22.18 -19.25 -35.13
CA TYR A 36 20.99 -18.58 -34.60
C TYR A 36 20.70 -17.26 -35.35
N VAL A 37 19.67 -17.30 -36.19
CA VAL A 37 19.21 -16.27 -37.14
C VAL A 37 19.05 -14.85 -36.55
N ALA A 38 18.80 -14.72 -35.25
CA ALA A 38 18.69 -13.41 -34.60
C ALA A 38 20.04 -12.76 -34.27
N ALA A 39 21.14 -13.52 -34.14
CA ALA A 39 22.49 -12.99 -33.91
C ALA A 39 23.32 -12.91 -35.20
N ALA A 40 23.04 -13.78 -36.18
CA ALA A 40 23.70 -13.80 -37.48
C ALA A 40 23.48 -12.52 -38.32
N GLU A 41 22.36 -11.81 -38.13
CA GLU A 41 22.12 -10.51 -38.79
C GLU A 41 22.82 -9.33 -38.11
N LEU A 42 23.35 -9.53 -36.89
CA LEU A 42 23.96 -8.47 -36.06
C LEU A 42 25.49 -8.51 -36.03
N LEU A 43 26.12 -9.61 -36.49
CA LEU A 43 27.57 -9.75 -36.52
C LEU A 43 28.06 -9.89 -37.96
N SER A 44 28.72 -8.86 -38.47
CA SER A 44 29.51 -8.99 -39.70
C SER A 44 30.65 -9.98 -39.47
N ASP A 45 31.09 -10.69 -40.50
CA ASP A 45 32.20 -11.67 -40.42
C ASP A 45 33.51 -11.07 -39.85
N THR A 46 33.62 -9.75 -39.79
CA THR A 46 34.76 -8.95 -39.30
C THR A 46 34.57 -8.32 -37.92
N ALA A 47 33.45 -8.58 -37.21
CA ALA A 47 33.20 -7.97 -35.91
C ALA A 47 34.23 -8.47 -34.88
N ALA A 48 35.08 -7.56 -34.36
CA ALA A 48 36.09 -7.88 -33.35
C ALA A 48 35.44 -8.16 -31.99
N VAL A 49 36.01 -9.09 -31.24
CA VAL A 49 35.68 -9.27 -29.81
C VAL A 49 36.11 -8.01 -29.08
N GLN A 50 35.19 -7.40 -28.32
CA GLN A 50 35.50 -6.17 -27.56
C GLN A 50 36.06 -6.46 -26.17
N ALA A 51 35.60 -7.54 -25.53
CA ALA A 51 36.10 -7.96 -24.24
C ALA A 51 36.14 -9.48 -24.16
N GLU A 52 37.24 -9.98 -23.61
CA GLU A 52 37.48 -11.40 -23.38
C GLU A 52 37.83 -11.62 -21.91
N LYS A 53 37.27 -12.68 -21.34
CA LYS A 53 37.62 -13.15 -20.01
C LYS A 53 37.90 -14.65 -20.04
N ARG A 54 39.13 -15.03 -19.73
CA ARG A 54 39.55 -16.41 -19.49
C ARG A 54 39.30 -16.77 -18.03
N ILE A 55 38.59 -17.86 -17.79
CA ILE A 55 38.21 -18.34 -16.46
C ILE A 55 38.83 -19.73 -16.28
N GLU A 56 39.81 -19.84 -15.40
CA GLU A 56 40.41 -21.13 -15.06
C GLU A 56 39.55 -21.85 -14.02
N GLN A 57 38.99 -23.00 -14.42
CA GLN A 57 38.31 -23.91 -13.52
C GLN A 57 39.24 -25.07 -13.15
N PRO A 58 39.01 -25.77 -12.02
CA PRO A 58 39.90 -26.85 -11.58
C PRO A 58 40.14 -27.97 -12.61
N ARG A 59 39.24 -28.13 -13.60
CA ARG A 59 39.25 -29.22 -14.57
C ARG A 59 39.00 -28.79 -16.02
N ARG A 60 38.91 -27.48 -16.30
CA ARG A 60 38.72 -26.93 -17.65
C ARG A 60 39.07 -25.43 -17.71
N VAL A 61 39.19 -24.89 -18.92
CA VAL A 61 39.25 -23.45 -19.15
C VAL A 61 37.96 -23.02 -19.83
N ASP A 62 37.32 -22.01 -19.25
CA ASP A 62 36.12 -21.40 -19.79
C ASP A 62 36.48 -20.03 -20.37
N TYR A 63 35.83 -19.65 -21.48
CA TYR A 63 36.01 -18.35 -22.12
C TYR A 63 34.70 -17.61 -22.19
N GLU A 64 34.77 -16.30 -21.98
CA GLU A 64 33.65 -15.41 -22.15
C GLU A 64 34.02 -14.32 -23.14
N PHE A 65 33.21 -14.20 -24.20
CA PHE A 65 33.43 -13.27 -25.29
C PHE A 65 32.28 -12.28 -25.36
N THR A 66 32.60 -11.00 -25.51
CA THR A 66 31.64 -9.91 -25.64
C THR A 66 31.77 -9.23 -27.00
N TRP A 67 30.67 -9.09 -27.71
CA TRP A 67 30.56 -8.30 -28.94
C TRP A 67 29.57 -7.15 -28.73
N GLU A 68 29.87 -5.97 -29.27
CA GLU A 68 28.86 -4.91 -29.41
C GLU A 68 28.29 -4.89 -30.83
N THR A 69 26.98 -4.80 -30.90
CA THR A 69 26.21 -4.67 -32.14
C THR A 69 25.09 -3.64 -31.96
N ARG A 70 24.15 -3.51 -32.90
CA ARG A 70 23.04 -2.54 -32.81
C ARG A 70 21.67 -3.20 -33.02
N SER A 71 20.74 -2.90 -32.12
CA SER A 71 19.35 -3.35 -32.22
C SER A 71 18.65 -2.67 -33.41
N ARG A 72 17.99 -3.43 -34.30
CA ARG A 72 17.20 -2.83 -35.38
C ARG A 72 15.97 -2.05 -34.88
N VAL A 73 15.43 -2.47 -33.73
CA VAL A 73 14.19 -1.92 -33.16
C VAL A 73 14.49 -0.64 -32.40
N LEU A 74 15.50 -0.68 -31.52
CA LEU A 74 15.81 0.43 -30.62
C LEU A 74 16.99 1.29 -31.07
N LYS A 75 17.71 0.90 -32.14
CA LYS A 75 18.94 1.56 -32.66
C LYS A 75 20.09 1.69 -31.65
N ASN A 76 19.91 1.22 -30.42
CA ASN A 76 20.90 1.23 -29.35
C ASN A 76 21.97 0.17 -29.54
N ALA A 77 23.11 0.37 -28.89
CA ALA A 77 24.17 -0.62 -28.81
C ALA A 77 23.69 -1.83 -27.99
N VAL A 78 23.96 -3.04 -28.48
CA VAL A 78 23.60 -4.31 -27.84
C VAL A 78 24.89 -5.06 -27.59
N GLN A 79 25.12 -5.45 -26.35
CA GLN A 79 26.21 -6.33 -25.94
C GLN A 79 25.74 -7.78 -26.00
N LEU A 80 26.34 -8.56 -26.88
CA LEU A 80 26.19 -10.01 -26.96
C LEU A 80 27.32 -10.65 -26.17
N LYS A 81 26.97 -11.41 -25.13
CA LYS A 81 27.93 -12.12 -24.29
C LYS A 81 27.73 -13.63 -24.48
N VAL A 82 28.78 -14.33 -24.88
CA VAL A 82 28.75 -15.80 -25.02
C VAL A 82 29.80 -16.40 -24.11
N SER A 83 29.39 -17.36 -23.29
CA SER A 83 30.29 -18.16 -22.47
C SER A 83 30.44 -19.56 -23.07
N VAL A 84 31.68 -20.01 -23.20
CA VAL A 84 32.07 -21.35 -23.64
C VAL A 84 32.75 -22.05 -22.47
N ALA A 85 32.10 -23.08 -21.93
CA ALA A 85 32.63 -23.89 -20.84
C ALA A 85 33.37 -25.12 -21.40
N GLY A 86 34.70 -25.15 -21.31
CA GLY A 86 35.54 -26.14 -21.98
C GLY A 86 35.34 -26.08 -23.50
N ASP A 87 34.56 -27.03 -24.04
CA ASP A 87 34.17 -27.04 -25.44
C ASP A 87 32.69 -26.70 -25.68
N VAL A 88 31.85 -26.60 -24.67
CA VAL A 88 30.40 -26.41 -24.84
C VAL A 88 30.01 -24.96 -24.67
N VAL A 89 29.19 -24.41 -25.57
CA VAL A 89 28.55 -23.10 -25.33
C VAL A 89 27.58 -23.24 -24.16
N SER A 90 27.91 -22.60 -23.04
CA SER A 90 27.17 -22.69 -21.79
C SER A 90 26.20 -21.53 -21.61
N LYS A 91 26.52 -20.34 -22.14
CA LYS A 91 25.69 -19.15 -21.92
C LYS A 91 25.65 -18.24 -23.15
N LEU A 92 24.48 -17.66 -23.43
CA LEU A 92 24.27 -16.55 -24.35
C LEU A 92 23.39 -15.53 -23.64
N GLU A 93 23.94 -14.35 -23.35
CA GLU A 93 23.22 -13.19 -22.86
C GLU A 93 23.22 -12.09 -23.93
N THR A 94 22.10 -11.40 -24.05
CA THR A 94 21.98 -10.19 -24.84
C THR A 94 21.61 -9.05 -23.90
N GLN A 95 22.47 -8.07 -23.75
CA GLN A 95 22.25 -6.88 -22.93
C GLN A 95 22.16 -5.67 -23.84
N GLU A 96 21.02 -4.99 -23.86
CA GLU A 96 20.93 -3.70 -24.55
C GLU A 96 21.56 -2.62 -23.66
N LYS A 97 22.52 -1.89 -24.21
CA LYS A 97 23.18 -0.79 -23.52
C LYS A 97 22.20 0.37 -23.47
N VAL A 98 21.66 0.61 -22.29
CA VAL A 98 20.77 1.73 -22.01
C VAL A 98 21.56 3.03 -22.23
N PRO A 99 21.09 3.97 -23.08
CA PRO A 99 21.75 5.26 -23.26
C PRO A 99 21.98 5.97 -21.92
N ASP A 100 23.07 6.74 -21.79
CA ASP A 100 23.45 7.38 -20.52
C ASP A 100 22.35 8.30 -19.94
N GLU A 101 21.48 8.84 -20.80
CA GLU A 101 20.29 9.61 -20.44
C GLU A 101 19.18 8.81 -19.72
N PHE A 102 19.19 7.47 -19.84
CA PHE A 102 18.25 6.53 -19.23
C PHE A 102 18.91 5.63 -18.17
N VAL A 103 20.23 5.72 -17.98
CA VAL A 103 20.91 5.10 -16.84
C VAL A 103 20.38 5.76 -15.58
N ARG A 104 19.93 4.97 -14.59
CA ARG A 104 19.29 5.44 -13.34
C ARG A 104 19.91 6.73 -12.84
N SER A 105 19.21 7.85 -13.06
CA SER A 105 19.68 9.15 -12.59
C SER A 105 19.66 9.20 -11.06
N ASP A 106 20.50 10.05 -10.44
CA ASP A 106 20.48 10.31 -8.99
C ASP A 106 19.05 10.60 -8.46
N THR A 107 18.18 11.13 -9.31
CA THR A 107 16.77 11.40 -9.04
C THR A 107 15.96 10.16 -8.64
N GLU A 108 16.20 8.99 -9.26
CA GLU A 108 15.51 7.74 -8.87
C GLU A 108 15.94 7.28 -7.48
N SER A 109 17.21 7.48 -7.13
CA SER A 109 17.73 7.16 -5.79
C SER A 109 17.07 8.05 -4.72
N VAL A 110 16.83 9.33 -5.02
CA VAL A 110 16.11 10.25 -4.12
C VAL A 110 14.66 9.81 -3.92
N VAL A 111 13.96 9.39 -4.98
CA VAL A 111 12.57 8.91 -4.85
C VAL A 111 12.49 7.62 -4.07
N GLY A 112 13.43 6.69 -4.26
CA GLY A 112 13.57 5.50 -3.40
C GLY A 112 13.66 5.87 -1.91
N ILE A 113 14.46 6.88 -1.57
CA ILE A 113 14.56 7.40 -0.20
C ILE A 113 13.21 7.98 0.28
N VAL A 114 12.52 8.76 -0.55
CA VAL A 114 11.21 9.34 -0.21
C VAL A 114 10.18 8.24 0.08
N ILE A 115 10.13 7.19 -0.75
CA ILE A 115 9.25 6.04 -0.56
C ILE A 115 9.53 5.38 0.79
N VAL A 116 10.80 5.09 1.08
CA VAL A 116 11.21 4.50 2.37
C VAL A 116 10.79 5.39 3.53
N VAL A 117 11.00 6.70 3.43
CA VAL A 117 10.58 7.66 4.46
C VAL A 117 9.06 7.64 4.67
N ILE A 118 8.26 7.63 3.60
CA ILE A 118 6.79 7.54 3.68
C ILE A 118 6.37 6.29 4.44
N TYR A 119 6.90 5.12 4.08
CA TYR A 119 6.57 3.87 4.76
C TYR A 119 7.06 3.84 6.21
N VAL A 120 8.28 4.32 6.49
CA VAL A 120 8.82 4.39 7.85
C VAL A 120 7.96 5.29 8.74
N LEU A 121 7.59 6.49 8.26
CA LEU A 121 6.71 7.39 9.01
C LEU A 121 5.34 6.78 9.25
N ALA A 122 4.76 6.09 8.25
CA ALA A 122 3.50 5.39 8.40
C ALA A 122 3.62 4.27 9.44
N ILE A 123 4.64 3.41 9.36
CA ILE A 123 4.86 2.29 10.28
C ILE A 123 5.11 2.79 11.71
N VAL A 124 5.94 3.82 11.90
CA VAL A 124 6.17 4.42 13.22
C VAL A 124 4.86 4.97 13.80
N GLY A 125 4.08 5.67 12.98
CA GLY A 125 2.74 6.13 13.35
C GLY A 125 1.82 4.97 13.76
N MET A 126 1.83 3.87 13.00
CA MET A 126 1.05 2.67 13.29
C MET A 126 1.48 2.05 14.62
N VAL A 127 2.78 1.90 14.89
CA VAL A 127 3.29 1.35 16.15
C VAL A 127 2.84 2.21 17.33
N VAL A 128 2.96 3.54 17.25
CA VAL A 128 2.51 4.46 18.30
C VAL A 128 1.01 4.31 18.57
N VAL A 129 0.20 4.21 17.51
CA VAL A 129 -1.25 3.99 17.65
C VAL A 129 -1.54 2.59 18.20
N ALA A 130 -0.82 1.56 17.74
CA ALA A 130 -0.99 0.18 18.18
C ALA A 130 -0.83 0.05 19.70
N PHE A 131 0.22 0.65 20.28
CA PHE A 131 0.41 0.65 21.73
C PHE A 131 -0.77 1.26 22.50
N ARG A 132 -1.35 2.35 21.98
CA ARG A 132 -2.52 2.99 22.60
C ARG A 132 -3.77 2.12 22.46
N ARG A 133 -4.00 1.55 21.28
CA ARG A 133 -5.18 0.72 20.95
C ARG A 133 -5.17 -0.65 21.60
N PHE A 134 -3.99 -1.21 21.80
CA PHE A 134 -3.82 -2.49 22.49
C PHE A 134 -4.26 -2.37 23.96
N ARG A 135 -3.91 -1.27 24.63
CA ARG A 135 -4.32 -1.00 26.02
C ARG A 135 -5.82 -0.75 26.18
N SER A 136 -6.47 -0.22 25.15
CA SER A 136 -7.92 0.04 25.16
C SER A 136 -8.76 -1.12 24.63
N PHE A 137 -8.15 -2.28 24.27
CA PHE A 137 -8.84 -3.44 23.67
C PHE A 137 -9.61 -3.10 22.38
N GLU A 138 -9.10 -2.14 21.60
CA GLU A 138 -9.73 -1.63 20.39
C GLU A 138 -9.14 -2.25 19.10
N LEU A 139 -8.44 -3.39 19.22
CA LEU A 139 -7.85 -4.11 18.10
C LEU A 139 -8.59 -5.42 17.82
N GLY A 140 -8.96 -5.64 16.56
CA GLY A 140 -9.56 -6.88 16.09
C GLY A 140 -8.57 -7.72 15.30
N PHE A 141 -8.37 -8.97 15.72
CA PHE A 141 -7.41 -9.88 15.06
C PHE A 141 -8.06 -10.90 14.11
N ARG A 142 -9.38 -11.12 14.18
CA ARG A 142 -10.02 -12.22 13.42
C ARG A 142 -9.85 -12.06 11.90
N LEU A 143 -10.24 -10.91 11.34
CA LEU A 143 -10.09 -10.64 9.92
C LEU A 143 -8.61 -10.41 9.56
N ALA A 144 -7.88 -9.71 10.43
CA ALA A 144 -6.46 -9.43 10.28
C ALA A 144 -5.64 -10.72 10.07
N THR A 145 -5.85 -11.75 10.90
CA THR A 145 -5.17 -13.04 10.79
C THR A 145 -5.49 -13.76 9.49
N ILE A 146 -6.74 -13.72 9.02
CA ILE A 146 -7.10 -14.33 7.73
C ILE A 146 -6.35 -13.63 6.59
N ILE A 147 -6.35 -12.30 6.57
CA ILE A 147 -5.68 -11.51 5.52
C ILE A 147 -4.17 -11.71 5.57
N GLY A 148 -3.58 -11.71 6.76
CA GLY A 148 -2.16 -12.00 6.96
C GLY A 148 -1.76 -13.38 6.48
N ILE A 149 -2.51 -14.43 6.84
CA ILE A 149 -2.25 -15.81 6.39
C ILE A 149 -2.40 -15.94 4.88
N VAL A 150 -3.50 -15.46 4.29
CA VAL A 150 -3.72 -15.57 2.84
C VAL A 150 -2.62 -14.85 2.07
N THR A 151 -2.23 -13.64 2.51
CA THR A 151 -1.15 -12.88 1.88
C THR A 151 0.20 -13.57 2.03
N ALA A 152 0.49 -14.12 3.20
CA ALA A 152 1.72 -14.87 3.45
C ALA A 152 1.82 -16.14 2.58
N LEU A 153 0.73 -16.89 2.46
CA LEU A 153 0.69 -18.07 1.59
C LEU A 153 0.84 -17.71 0.11
N MET A 154 0.27 -16.57 -0.34
CA MET A 154 0.50 -16.10 -1.71
C MET A 154 1.96 -15.70 -1.93
N LEU A 155 2.60 -15.06 -0.95
CA LEU A 155 4.01 -14.71 -1.01
C LEU A 155 4.91 -15.95 -1.09
N ASP A 156 4.58 -17.01 -0.35
CA ASP A 156 5.30 -18.29 -0.46
C ASP A 156 5.13 -18.93 -1.82
N ILE A 157 3.92 -18.87 -2.39
CA ILE A 157 3.68 -19.33 -3.75
C ILE A 157 4.53 -18.53 -4.73
N GLU A 158 4.58 -17.21 -4.63
CA GLU A 158 5.45 -16.37 -5.48
C GLU A 158 6.93 -16.73 -5.34
N LEU A 159 7.41 -16.89 -4.10
CA LEU A 159 8.79 -17.27 -3.81
C LEU A 159 9.14 -18.65 -4.38
N TYR A 160 8.23 -19.62 -4.24
CA TYR A 160 8.37 -20.96 -4.80
C TYR A 160 8.38 -20.94 -6.33
N LEU A 161 7.46 -20.17 -6.94
CA LEU A 161 7.36 -20.07 -8.39
C LEU A 161 8.58 -19.40 -9.03
N SER A 162 9.22 -18.49 -8.29
CA SER A 162 10.40 -17.71 -8.72
C SER A 162 11.72 -18.42 -8.42
N ALA A 163 11.69 -19.52 -7.66
CA ALA A 163 12.89 -20.28 -7.30
C ALA A 163 13.35 -21.17 -8.45
N GLU A 164 14.57 -20.93 -8.96
CA GLU A 164 15.21 -21.81 -9.95
C GLU A 164 15.53 -23.20 -9.37
N ARG A 165 15.90 -23.26 -8.09
CA ARG A 165 16.20 -24.51 -7.39
C ARG A 165 15.79 -24.46 -5.92
N LEU A 166 15.15 -25.53 -5.44
CA LEU A 166 14.79 -25.70 -4.03
C LEU A 166 16.02 -26.04 -3.18
N GLY A 167 16.71 -25.00 -2.71
CA GLY A 167 17.78 -25.09 -1.72
C GLY A 167 17.30 -24.85 -0.29
N TRP A 168 18.17 -25.13 0.70
CA TRP A 168 17.88 -24.87 2.12
C TRP A 168 17.51 -23.41 2.41
N SER A 169 18.08 -22.45 1.69
CA SER A 169 17.74 -21.03 1.82
C SER A 169 16.28 -20.74 1.52
N ILE A 170 15.75 -21.29 0.42
CA ILE A 170 14.35 -21.12 0.01
C ILE A 170 13.42 -21.86 0.98
N LEU A 171 13.78 -23.08 1.42
CA LEU A 171 12.99 -23.82 2.41
C LEU A 171 12.87 -23.07 3.74
N ILE A 172 13.96 -22.45 4.20
CA ILE A 172 13.95 -21.57 5.38
C ILE A 172 13.09 -20.33 5.11
N ALA A 173 13.25 -19.70 3.95
CA ALA A 173 12.49 -18.51 3.58
C ALA A 173 10.97 -18.78 3.52
N LEU A 174 10.54 -19.94 3.03
CA LEU A 174 9.13 -20.37 3.01
C LEU A 174 8.53 -20.58 4.41
N ILE A 175 9.35 -20.66 5.47
CA ILE A 175 8.86 -20.76 6.86
C ILE A 175 8.95 -19.40 7.54
N VAL A 176 10.09 -18.72 7.37
CA VAL A 176 10.41 -17.48 8.07
C VAL A 176 9.62 -16.31 7.49
N THR A 177 9.57 -16.17 6.17
CA THR A 177 8.95 -15.02 5.50
C THR A 177 7.47 -14.88 5.86
N PRO A 178 6.63 -15.94 5.84
CA PRO A 178 5.24 -15.87 6.28
C PRO A 178 5.04 -15.34 7.69
N ILE A 179 5.89 -15.77 8.63
CA ILE A 179 5.77 -15.41 10.04
C ILE A 179 6.00 -13.91 10.22
N PHE A 180 7.06 -13.38 9.61
CA PHE A 180 7.40 -11.97 9.74
C PHE A 180 6.52 -11.08 8.87
N VAL A 181 6.37 -11.42 7.59
CA VAL A 181 5.67 -10.60 6.59
C VAL A 181 4.16 -10.68 6.82
N GLY A 182 3.62 -11.90 6.94
CA GLY A 182 2.21 -12.12 7.32
C GLY A 182 1.90 -11.57 8.71
N GLY A 183 2.73 -11.84 9.71
CA GLY A 183 2.55 -11.32 11.08
C GLY A 183 2.56 -9.80 11.15
N ALA A 184 3.47 -9.14 10.42
CA ALA A 184 3.49 -7.69 10.29
C ALA A 184 2.20 -7.16 9.64
N LEU A 185 1.69 -7.84 8.60
CA LEU A 185 0.42 -7.46 7.97
C LEU A 185 -0.78 -7.66 8.91
N VAL A 186 -0.79 -8.70 9.75
CA VAL A 186 -1.84 -8.88 10.78
C VAL A 186 -1.88 -7.68 11.71
N LEU A 187 -0.73 -7.26 12.24
CA LEU A 187 -0.64 -6.09 13.12
C LEU A 187 -1.04 -4.82 12.38
N ALA A 188 -0.53 -4.62 11.17
CA ALA A 188 -0.84 -3.47 10.34
C ALA A 188 -2.33 -3.38 10.06
N TRP A 189 -2.97 -4.49 9.67
CA TRP A 189 -4.40 -4.56 9.42
C TRP A 189 -5.21 -4.25 10.67
N ALA A 190 -4.91 -4.89 11.80
CA ALA A 190 -5.66 -4.71 13.05
C ALA A 190 -5.67 -3.23 13.50
N VAL A 191 -4.51 -2.56 13.39
CA VAL A 191 -4.36 -1.12 13.71
C VAL A 191 -5.11 -0.26 12.70
N SER A 192 -4.96 -0.56 11.41
CA SER A 192 -5.60 0.22 10.34
C SER A 192 -7.13 0.12 10.41
N GLU A 193 -7.66 -1.08 10.66
CA GLU A 193 -9.09 -1.32 10.86
C GLU A 193 -9.62 -0.53 12.06
N SER A 194 -8.91 -0.56 13.19
CA SER A 194 -9.26 0.21 14.39
C SER A 194 -9.35 1.72 14.11
N VAL A 195 -8.31 2.28 13.47
CA VAL A 195 -8.24 3.71 13.09
C VAL A 195 -9.32 4.10 12.09
N THR A 196 -9.57 3.22 11.11
CA THR A 196 -10.59 3.45 10.09
C THR A 196 -11.98 3.42 10.70
N ARG A 197 -12.30 2.43 11.55
CA ARG A 197 -13.62 2.31 12.19
C ARG A 197 -13.94 3.46 13.13
N GLU A 198 -12.92 4.06 13.74
CA GLU A 198 -13.06 5.30 14.50
C GLU A 198 -13.49 6.48 13.62
N THR A 199 -13.09 6.46 12.34
CA THR A 199 -13.32 7.56 11.39
C THR A 199 -14.59 7.33 10.57
N TRP A 200 -14.81 6.09 10.11
CA TRP A 200 -15.93 5.64 9.29
C TRP A 200 -16.35 4.23 9.71
N LYS A 201 -17.53 4.08 10.28
CA LYS A 201 -18.04 2.79 10.78
C LYS A 201 -18.42 1.85 9.63
N GLU A 202 -18.91 2.41 8.53
CA GLU A 202 -19.55 1.71 7.43
C GLU A 202 -18.59 1.05 6.42
N LYS A 203 -17.29 1.39 6.46
CA LYS A 203 -16.31 0.94 5.45
C LYS A 203 -16.01 -0.54 5.47
N PHE A 204 -16.30 -1.22 6.57
CA PHE A 204 -16.05 -2.66 6.72
C PHE A 204 -17.30 -3.52 6.60
N ILE A 205 -18.48 -2.96 6.30
CA ILE A 205 -19.74 -3.74 6.27
C ILE A 205 -19.62 -4.98 5.35
N THR A 206 -19.01 -4.83 4.16
CA THR A 206 -18.80 -5.95 3.23
C THR A 206 -17.85 -7.00 3.77
N LEU A 207 -16.76 -6.59 4.41
CA LEU A 207 -15.79 -7.49 5.03
C LEU A 207 -16.37 -8.17 6.27
N ASP A 208 -17.19 -7.47 7.05
CA ASP A 208 -17.90 -8.00 8.22
C ASP A 208 -18.90 -9.09 7.80
N LEU A 209 -19.66 -8.85 6.73
CA LEU A 209 -20.55 -9.85 6.13
C LEU A 209 -19.79 -11.12 5.73
N ILE A 210 -18.66 -10.96 5.00
CA ILE A 210 -17.81 -12.09 4.60
C ILE A 210 -17.30 -12.84 5.84
N SER A 211 -16.78 -12.12 6.84
CA SER A 211 -16.20 -12.72 8.05
C SER A 211 -17.20 -13.51 8.90
N LYS A 212 -18.50 -13.16 8.79
CA LYS A 212 -19.62 -13.78 9.51
C LYS A 212 -20.34 -14.85 8.68
N GLY A 213 -19.80 -15.25 7.54
CA GLY A 213 -20.37 -16.29 6.69
C GLY A 213 -21.51 -15.81 5.76
N HIS A 214 -21.79 -14.51 5.74
CA HIS A 214 -22.81 -13.89 4.87
C HIS A 214 -22.17 -13.35 3.58
N GLY A 215 -21.14 -14.04 3.06
CA GLY A 215 -20.40 -13.60 1.87
C GLY A 215 -21.24 -13.57 0.59
N ILE A 216 -22.27 -14.43 0.49
CA ILE A 216 -23.22 -14.43 -0.63
C ILE A 216 -24.34 -13.42 -0.36
N HIS A 217 -23.98 -12.14 -0.39
CA HIS A 217 -24.89 -11.02 -0.11
C HIS A 217 -24.78 -9.94 -1.18
N SER A 218 -25.89 -9.27 -1.51
CA SER A 218 -25.94 -8.24 -2.56
C SER A 218 -24.95 -7.10 -2.34
N ARG A 219 -24.67 -6.70 -1.10
CA ARG A 219 -23.62 -5.71 -0.78
C ARG A 219 -22.21 -6.18 -1.16
N VAL A 220 -21.91 -7.45 -0.96
CA VAL A 220 -20.63 -8.05 -1.38
C VAL A 220 -20.57 -8.08 -2.90
N GLY A 221 -21.67 -8.48 -3.55
CA GLY A 221 -21.81 -8.41 -5.01
C GLY A 221 -21.60 -7.01 -5.59
N GLU A 222 -22.19 -5.98 -4.97
CA GLU A 222 -21.96 -4.58 -5.33
C GLU A 222 -20.49 -4.18 -5.21
N GLY A 223 -19.85 -4.56 -4.12
CA GLY A 223 -18.43 -4.27 -3.90
C GLY A 223 -17.54 -4.95 -4.95
N ILE A 224 -17.85 -6.20 -5.31
CA ILE A 224 -17.13 -6.94 -6.35
C ILE A 224 -17.28 -6.27 -7.72
N VAL A 225 -18.52 -6.04 -8.15
CA VAL A 225 -18.80 -5.47 -9.49
C VAL A 225 -18.24 -4.05 -9.61
N ARG A 226 -18.41 -3.21 -8.59
CA ARG A 226 -17.83 -1.85 -8.57
C ARG A 226 -16.31 -1.91 -8.54
N GLY A 227 -15.71 -2.78 -7.73
CA GLY A 227 -14.26 -2.91 -7.64
C GLY A 227 -13.62 -3.27 -8.99
N ILE A 228 -14.17 -4.28 -9.67
CA ILE A 228 -13.69 -4.69 -11.00
C ILE A 228 -13.90 -3.56 -12.01
N ALA A 229 -15.08 -2.94 -12.06
CA ALA A 229 -15.36 -1.85 -13.00
C ALA A 229 -14.44 -0.64 -12.78
N LEU A 230 -14.19 -0.26 -11.53
CA LEU A 230 -13.30 0.84 -11.18
C LEU A 230 -11.84 0.52 -11.45
N GLY A 231 -11.40 -0.72 -11.27
CA GLY A 231 -10.04 -1.13 -11.64
C GLY A 231 -9.80 -1.06 -13.16
N VAL A 232 -10.77 -1.51 -13.96
CA VAL A 232 -10.72 -1.37 -15.43
C VAL A 232 -10.75 0.11 -15.84
N ALA A 233 -11.58 0.93 -15.18
CA ALA A 233 -11.61 2.37 -15.43
C ALA A 233 -10.28 3.06 -15.05
N ALA A 234 -9.65 2.66 -13.94
CA ALA A 234 -8.34 3.15 -13.52
C ALA A 234 -7.25 2.80 -14.55
N LEU A 235 -7.32 1.60 -15.14
CA LEU A 235 -6.41 1.22 -16.22
C LEU A 235 -6.60 2.09 -17.47
N ALA A 236 -7.85 2.31 -17.89
CA ALA A 236 -8.14 3.17 -19.03
C ALA A 236 -7.64 4.60 -18.80
N LEU A 237 -7.82 5.12 -17.58
CA LEU A 237 -7.29 6.43 -17.18
C LEU A 237 -5.77 6.47 -17.23
N TRP A 238 -5.09 5.42 -16.79
CA TRP A 238 -3.63 5.34 -16.87
C TRP A 238 -3.13 5.27 -18.30
N LEU A 239 -3.69 4.41 -19.14
CA LEU A 239 -3.33 4.32 -20.55
C LEU A 239 -3.54 5.65 -21.27
N LEU A 240 -4.64 6.35 -20.98
CA LEU A 240 -4.89 7.68 -21.51
C LEU A 240 -3.85 8.68 -21.00
N SER A 241 -3.50 8.64 -19.72
CA SER A 241 -2.50 9.54 -19.11
C SER A 241 -1.11 9.32 -19.71
N VAL A 242 -0.75 8.06 -19.97
CA VAL A 242 0.49 7.68 -20.67
C VAL A 242 0.47 8.20 -22.10
N LEU A 243 -0.62 7.99 -22.85
CA LEU A 243 -0.73 8.44 -24.25
C LEU A 243 -0.66 9.97 -24.36
N VAL A 244 -1.33 10.68 -23.44
CA VAL A 244 -1.26 12.14 -23.36
C VAL A 244 0.18 12.57 -23.03
N ALA A 245 0.80 11.98 -22.02
CA ALA A 245 2.17 12.33 -21.63
C ALA A 245 3.17 12.07 -22.77
N ASP A 246 3.01 10.99 -23.53
CA ASP A 246 3.86 10.65 -24.67
C ASP A 246 3.84 11.75 -25.74
N SER A 247 2.65 12.31 -26.01
CA SER A 247 2.47 13.38 -26.99
C SER A 247 3.17 14.71 -26.62
N PHE A 248 3.47 14.93 -25.33
CA PHE A 248 4.11 16.15 -24.84
C PHE A 248 5.59 15.99 -24.54
N VAL A 249 6.00 14.83 -24.01
CA VAL A 249 7.32 14.62 -23.41
C VAL A 249 8.19 13.70 -24.27
N GLY A 250 7.64 13.01 -25.28
CA GLY A 250 8.37 12.06 -26.11
C GLY A 250 8.92 10.92 -25.26
N MET A 251 8.01 10.16 -24.64
CA MET A 251 8.41 9.15 -23.65
C MET A 251 9.06 7.98 -24.35
N SER A 252 10.31 7.69 -23.99
CA SER A 252 11.11 6.69 -24.70
C SER A 252 10.88 5.26 -24.20
N THR A 253 10.41 5.05 -22.96
CA THR A 253 10.30 3.70 -22.38
C THR A 253 9.25 3.60 -21.29
N ILE A 254 8.34 2.63 -21.44
CA ILE A 254 7.71 2.00 -20.28
C ILE A 254 8.78 1.09 -19.68
N HIS A 255 9.29 1.40 -18.48
CA HIS A 255 10.21 0.50 -17.81
C HIS A 255 9.45 -0.77 -17.42
N GLN A 256 9.90 -1.93 -17.91
CA GLN A 256 9.44 -3.19 -17.35
C GLN A 256 10.05 -3.30 -15.95
N ASP A 257 9.18 -3.28 -14.95
CA ASP A 257 9.56 -3.49 -13.56
C ASP A 257 10.16 -4.90 -13.38
N GLU A 258 10.99 -5.09 -12.37
CA GLU A 258 11.63 -6.35 -12.00
C GLU A 258 10.58 -7.48 -11.83
N SER A 259 9.38 -7.11 -11.37
CA SER A 259 8.18 -7.95 -11.29
C SER A 259 7.65 -8.45 -12.64
N THR A 260 7.71 -7.62 -13.69
CA THR A 260 7.32 -7.99 -15.06
C THR A 260 8.36 -8.92 -15.68
N VAL A 261 9.64 -8.73 -15.34
CA VAL A 261 10.72 -9.65 -15.74
C VAL A 261 10.56 -11.02 -15.07
N GLN A 262 10.25 -11.04 -13.76
CA GLN A 262 9.99 -12.29 -13.01
C GLN A 262 8.77 -13.05 -13.54
N LEU A 263 7.70 -12.35 -13.96
CA LEU A 263 6.47 -12.94 -14.50
C LEU A 263 6.73 -13.91 -15.67
N PHE A 264 7.78 -13.69 -16.46
CA PHE A 264 8.12 -14.55 -17.60
C PHE A 264 9.02 -15.73 -17.24
N GLY A 265 9.69 -15.70 -16.08
CA GLY A 265 10.60 -16.75 -15.62
C GLY A 265 9.96 -17.82 -14.74
N VAL A 266 8.71 -17.63 -14.31
CA VAL A 266 8.04 -18.52 -13.35
C VAL A 266 7.35 -19.72 -13.99
N SER A 267 7.25 -20.82 -13.24
CA SER A 267 6.58 -22.05 -13.69
C SER A 267 5.07 -21.91 -13.93
N SER A 268 4.42 -20.92 -13.30
CA SER A 268 3.01 -20.58 -13.53
C SER A 268 2.79 -19.07 -13.50
N ALA A 269 2.82 -18.44 -14.67
CA ALA A 269 2.68 -17.00 -14.79
C ALA A 269 1.29 -16.48 -14.39
N ALA A 270 0.24 -17.28 -14.59
CA ALA A 270 -1.12 -16.93 -14.16
C ALA A 270 -1.24 -16.86 -12.62
N LEU A 271 -0.70 -17.86 -11.92
CA LEU A 271 -0.74 -17.93 -10.47
C LEU A 271 0.14 -16.86 -9.84
N TYR A 272 1.32 -16.60 -10.42
CA TYR A 272 2.18 -15.50 -10.00
C TYR A 272 1.47 -14.15 -10.18
N ALA A 273 0.84 -13.88 -11.34
CA ALA A 273 0.11 -12.62 -11.57
C ALA A 273 -1.00 -12.36 -10.54
N LEU A 274 -1.76 -13.41 -10.18
CA LEU A 274 -2.81 -13.32 -9.16
C LEU A 274 -2.23 -13.15 -7.75
N GLY A 275 -1.20 -13.92 -7.39
CA GLY A 275 -0.52 -13.84 -6.09
C GLY A 275 0.11 -12.47 -5.87
N HIS A 276 0.93 -12.04 -6.84
CA HIS A 276 1.68 -10.79 -6.78
C HIS A 276 0.76 -9.57 -6.69
N GLY A 277 -0.32 -9.57 -7.47
CA GLY A 277 -1.36 -8.55 -7.36
C GLY A 277 -1.95 -8.48 -5.95
N LEU A 278 -2.14 -9.63 -5.28
CA LEU A 278 -2.71 -9.67 -3.93
C LEU A 278 -1.70 -9.15 -2.91
N THR A 279 -0.47 -9.65 -2.95
CA THR A 279 0.57 -9.35 -1.96
C THR A 279 0.95 -7.88 -1.97
N VAL A 280 1.30 -7.33 -3.13
CA VAL A 280 1.67 -5.91 -3.26
C VAL A 280 0.53 -4.99 -2.81
N ASN A 281 -0.70 -5.28 -3.24
CA ASN A 281 -1.83 -4.43 -2.91
C ASN A 281 -2.30 -4.59 -1.46
N ALA A 282 -2.10 -5.74 -0.80
CA ALA A 282 -2.47 -5.91 0.60
C ALA A 282 -1.71 -4.94 1.52
N TYR A 283 -0.41 -4.78 1.32
CA TYR A 283 0.41 -3.81 2.07
C TYR A 283 0.04 -2.37 1.73
N LYS A 284 -0.04 -2.03 0.43
CA LYS A 284 -0.39 -0.68 -0.03
C LYS A 284 -1.77 -0.26 0.49
N PHE A 285 -2.76 -1.14 0.37
CA PHE A 285 -4.11 -0.88 0.84
C PHE A 285 -4.17 -0.71 2.36
N THR A 286 -3.52 -1.59 3.12
CA THR A 286 -3.54 -1.53 4.58
C THR A 286 -2.87 -0.25 5.10
N ILE A 287 -1.66 0.05 4.62
CA ILE A 287 -0.86 1.16 5.15
C ILE A 287 -1.35 2.50 4.56
N LEU A 288 -1.50 2.60 3.24
CA LEU A 288 -1.75 3.88 2.59
C LEU A 288 -3.23 4.24 2.57
N ILE A 289 -4.12 3.28 2.32
CA ILE A 289 -5.57 3.56 2.25
C ILE A 289 -6.21 3.44 3.63
N LEU A 290 -6.16 2.28 4.28
CA LEU A 290 -6.85 2.12 5.57
C LEU A 290 -6.23 3.01 6.65
N PHE A 291 -4.89 3.05 6.78
CA PHE A 291 -4.27 3.85 7.84
C PHE A 291 -4.09 5.33 7.46
N VAL A 292 -3.30 5.64 6.42
CA VAL A 292 -2.96 7.03 6.09
C VAL A 292 -4.17 7.87 5.67
N VAL A 293 -5.03 7.40 4.77
CA VAL A 293 -6.23 8.17 4.37
C VAL A 293 -7.19 8.39 5.56
N SER A 294 -7.32 7.42 6.46
CA SER A 294 -8.09 7.60 7.71
C SER A 294 -7.50 8.65 8.64
N LEU A 295 -6.17 8.77 8.72
CA LEU A 295 -5.52 9.85 9.46
C LEU A 295 -5.70 11.20 8.78
N LEU A 296 -5.60 11.25 7.44
CA LEU A 296 -5.80 12.48 6.66
C LEU A 296 -7.19 13.06 6.91
N ARG A 297 -8.23 12.21 6.99
CA ARG A 297 -9.60 12.65 7.28
C ARG A 297 -9.72 13.45 8.59
N ARG A 298 -8.87 13.20 9.58
CA ARG A 298 -8.88 13.93 10.88
C ARG A 298 -8.35 15.34 10.77
N ARG A 299 -7.50 15.60 9.76
CA ARG A 299 -6.82 16.89 9.55
C ARG A 299 -7.42 17.68 8.40
N VAL A 300 -7.99 16.99 7.41
CA VAL A 300 -8.52 17.58 6.18
C VAL A 300 -10.04 17.40 6.15
N ALA A 301 -10.77 18.52 6.20
CA ALA A 301 -12.22 18.52 6.16
C ALA A 301 -12.78 18.26 4.73
N SER A 302 -12.07 18.76 3.70
CA SER A 302 -12.49 18.68 2.30
C SER A 302 -12.35 17.26 1.72
N PRO A 303 -13.42 16.66 1.16
CA PRO A 303 -13.35 15.37 0.49
C PRO A 303 -12.33 15.36 -0.66
N VAL A 304 -12.30 16.43 -1.45
CA VAL A 304 -11.37 16.58 -2.58
C VAL A 304 -9.93 16.66 -2.09
N GLY A 305 -9.69 17.36 -0.97
CA GLY A 305 -8.36 17.46 -0.37
C GLY A 305 -7.84 16.11 0.13
N ILE A 306 -8.70 15.27 0.71
CA ILE A 306 -8.33 13.91 1.14
C ILE A 306 -7.96 13.04 -0.07
N ILE A 307 -8.79 13.08 -1.12
CA ILE A 307 -8.54 12.30 -2.34
C ILE A 307 -7.24 12.74 -2.99
N ALA A 308 -7.03 14.05 -3.19
CA ALA A 308 -5.83 14.58 -3.83
C ALA A 308 -4.56 14.25 -3.02
N LEU A 309 -4.56 14.45 -1.70
CA LEU A 309 -3.38 14.18 -0.88
C LEU A 309 -3.11 12.68 -0.75
N GLY A 310 -4.15 11.85 -0.59
CA GLY A 310 -4.02 10.40 -0.59
C GLY A 310 -3.50 9.87 -1.93
N ALA A 311 -4.00 10.41 -3.04
CA ALA A 311 -3.55 10.10 -4.39
C ALA A 311 -2.07 10.43 -4.60
N ILE A 312 -1.63 11.61 -4.17
CA ILE A 312 -0.22 12.03 -4.26
C ILE A 312 0.67 11.07 -3.45
N ILE A 313 0.33 10.82 -2.18
CA ILE A 313 1.12 9.92 -1.30
C ILE A 313 1.22 8.52 -1.92
N MET A 314 0.11 7.99 -2.44
CA MET A 314 0.12 6.69 -3.12
C MET A 314 0.87 6.74 -4.46
N GLY A 315 0.79 7.83 -5.23
CA GLY A 315 1.49 8.00 -6.49
C GLY A 315 3.00 7.96 -6.34
N PHE A 316 3.55 8.49 -5.23
CA PHE A 316 4.96 8.31 -4.89
C PHE A 316 5.37 6.85 -4.69
N THR A 317 4.43 5.97 -4.30
CA THR A 317 4.65 4.52 -4.15
C THR A 317 4.30 3.73 -5.41
N GLY A 318 3.90 4.42 -6.48
CA GLY A 318 3.80 3.87 -7.82
C GLY A 318 5.19 3.57 -8.33
N GLN A 319 5.42 2.33 -8.75
CA GLN A 319 6.69 1.91 -9.34
C GLN A 319 6.83 2.70 -10.66
N GLY A 320 7.96 3.37 -10.88
CA GLY A 320 8.22 4.26 -12.01
C GLY A 320 8.20 3.56 -13.38
N HIS A 321 7.02 3.14 -13.83
CA HIS A 321 6.81 2.51 -15.13
C HIS A 321 7.00 3.50 -16.28
N VAL A 322 7.08 4.80 -16.01
CA VAL A 322 7.11 5.86 -17.01
C VAL A 322 8.24 6.82 -16.71
N SER A 323 9.10 7.03 -17.70
CA SER A 323 10.17 8.04 -17.67
C SER A 323 9.78 9.26 -18.52
N PRO A 324 10.02 10.51 -18.05
CA PRO A 324 10.70 10.89 -16.81
C PRO A 324 9.89 10.66 -15.52
N LEU A 325 10.60 10.42 -14.41
CA LEU A 325 10.04 10.03 -13.10
C LEU A 325 8.91 10.92 -12.58
N LEU A 326 9.01 12.25 -12.72
CA LEU A 326 7.96 13.17 -12.28
C LEU A 326 6.65 12.95 -13.03
N VAL A 327 6.72 12.61 -14.31
CA VAL A 327 5.55 12.27 -15.13
C VAL A 327 4.94 10.96 -14.64
N GLY A 328 5.77 9.95 -14.36
CA GLY A 328 5.32 8.69 -13.75
C GLY A 328 4.57 8.89 -12.43
N ILE A 329 5.11 9.69 -11.51
CA ILE A 329 4.46 9.98 -10.22
C ILE A 329 3.09 10.65 -10.41
N VAL A 330 2.97 11.58 -11.37
CA VAL A 330 1.70 12.25 -11.68
C VAL A 330 0.68 11.26 -12.23
N ILE A 331 1.10 10.42 -13.19
CA ILE A 331 0.25 9.38 -13.78
C ILE A 331 -0.22 8.39 -12.71
N ASP A 332 0.69 7.90 -11.86
CA ASP A 332 0.37 6.98 -10.78
C ASP A 332 -0.53 7.62 -9.72
N SER A 333 -0.39 8.94 -9.48
CA SER A 333 -1.30 9.69 -8.62
C SER A 333 -2.73 9.72 -9.18
N PHE A 334 -2.93 9.90 -10.49
CA PHE A 334 -4.27 9.85 -11.09
C PHE A 334 -4.92 8.48 -10.91
N MET A 335 -4.16 7.40 -11.04
CA MET A 335 -4.68 6.05 -10.77
C MET A 335 -5.02 5.84 -9.30
N ALA A 336 -4.11 6.24 -8.41
CA ALA A 336 -4.32 6.13 -6.98
C ALA A 336 -5.55 6.93 -6.52
N ALA A 337 -5.85 8.06 -7.16
CA ALA A 337 -7.05 8.83 -6.91
C ALA A 337 -8.33 8.00 -7.08
N VAL A 338 -8.37 7.06 -8.04
CA VAL A 338 -9.52 6.17 -8.22
C VAL A 338 -9.71 5.26 -7.02
N ALA A 339 -8.63 4.64 -6.52
CA ALA A 339 -8.69 3.75 -5.36
C ALA A 339 -9.05 4.49 -4.06
N VAL A 340 -8.48 5.68 -3.85
CA VAL A 340 -8.78 6.53 -2.69
C VAL A 340 -10.21 7.06 -2.77
N TRP A 341 -10.67 7.49 -3.95
CA TRP A 341 -12.05 7.89 -4.18
C TRP A 341 -13.02 6.72 -3.97
N ALA A 342 -12.69 5.51 -4.44
CA ALA A 342 -13.48 4.32 -4.23
C ALA A 342 -13.64 4.01 -2.73
N PHE A 343 -12.55 4.14 -1.96
CA PHE A 343 -12.58 3.97 -0.51
C PHE A 343 -13.45 5.05 0.17
N TYR A 344 -13.25 6.31 -0.19
CA TYR A 344 -14.02 7.42 0.37
C TYR A 344 -15.52 7.31 0.06
N ARG A 345 -15.89 6.90 -1.17
CA ARG A 345 -17.27 6.86 -1.64
C ARG A 345 -18.03 5.59 -1.29
N TYR A 346 -17.34 4.44 -1.27
CA TYR A 346 -17.93 3.12 -1.08
C TYR A 346 -17.37 2.44 0.18
N ASP A 347 -16.69 1.30 0.04
CA ASP A 347 -16.20 0.46 1.14
C ASP A 347 -14.78 -0.07 0.87
N ALA A 348 -14.22 -0.75 1.87
CA ALA A 348 -12.87 -1.31 1.84
C ALA A 348 -12.70 -2.36 0.73
N LEU A 349 -13.69 -3.25 0.54
CA LEU A 349 -13.62 -4.31 -0.48
C LEU A 349 -13.56 -3.72 -1.89
N THR A 350 -14.40 -2.73 -2.18
CA THR A 350 -14.47 -2.06 -3.48
C THR A 350 -13.14 -1.41 -3.83
N SER A 351 -12.55 -0.70 -2.87
CA SER A 351 -11.26 -0.01 -3.06
C SER A 351 -10.11 -0.99 -3.26
N PHE A 352 -9.99 -2.01 -2.39
CA PHE A 352 -8.98 -3.05 -2.55
C PHE A 352 -9.09 -3.76 -3.90
N LEU A 353 -10.31 -4.15 -4.28
CA LEU A 353 -10.53 -4.87 -5.53
C LEU A 353 -10.28 -3.99 -6.76
N SER A 354 -10.47 -2.67 -6.66
CA SER A 354 -10.08 -1.75 -7.75
C SER A 354 -8.57 -1.73 -8.00
N LEU A 355 -7.76 -1.71 -6.94
CA LEU A 355 -6.29 -1.81 -7.05
C LEU A 355 -5.85 -3.18 -7.56
N TYR A 356 -6.45 -4.24 -7.01
CA TYR A 356 -6.13 -5.61 -7.39
C TYR A 356 -6.47 -5.90 -8.85
N THR A 357 -7.66 -5.48 -9.29
CA THR A 357 -8.08 -5.63 -10.70
C THR A 357 -7.10 -4.89 -11.60
N LEU A 358 -6.73 -3.67 -11.24
CA LEU A 358 -5.81 -2.87 -12.02
C LEU A 358 -4.46 -3.58 -12.21
N SER A 359 -3.81 -4.03 -11.12
CA SER A 359 -2.52 -4.71 -11.20
C SER A 359 -2.60 -6.01 -12.01
N VAL A 360 -3.69 -6.77 -11.86
CA VAL A 360 -3.83 -8.03 -12.59
C VAL A 360 -4.10 -7.79 -14.08
N VAL A 361 -4.87 -6.77 -14.45
CA VAL A 361 -5.09 -6.46 -15.88
C VAL A 361 -3.80 -5.95 -16.54
N GLN A 362 -2.96 -5.20 -15.82
CA GLN A 362 -1.62 -4.87 -16.29
C GLN A 362 -0.77 -6.14 -16.53
N ALA A 363 -0.80 -7.10 -15.60
CA ALA A 363 -0.12 -8.38 -15.78
C ALA A 363 -0.66 -9.18 -16.98
N ILE A 364 -1.99 -9.20 -17.19
CA ILE A 364 -2.61 -9.81 -18.37
C ILE A 364 -2.08 -9.16 -19.65
N ALA A 365 -2.01 -7.83 -19.70
CA ALA A 365 -1.47 -7.11 -20.86
C ALA A 365 -0.02 -7.52 -21.15
N SER A 366 0.82 -7.64 -20.12
CA SER A 366 2.20 -8.13 -20.24
C SER A 366 2.28 -9.57 -20.78
N LEU A 367 1.41 -10.47 -20.30
CA LEU A 367 1.38 -11.87 -20.75
C LEU A 367 1.00 -12.01 -22.23
N TYR A 368 0.01 -11.25 -22.70
CA TYR A 368 -0.34 -11.24 -24.12
C TYR A 368 0.72 -10.52 -24.98
N GLY A 369 1.31 -9.44 -24.44
CA GLY A 369 2.39 -8.69 -25.10
C GLY A 369 3.64 -9.53 -25.36
N ALA A 370 3.88 -10.59 -24.58
CA ALA A 370 5.00 -11.51 -24.79
C ALA A 370 4.89 -12.34 -26.09
N GLY A 371 3.69 -12.47 -26.68
CA GLY A 371 3.49 -13.12 -27.97
C GLY A 371 3.71 -14.64 -28.02
N HIS A 372 3.94 -15.30 -26.87
CA HIS A 372 4.10 -16.76 -26.79
C HIS A 372 2.81 -17.47 -26.32
N PRO A 373 2.42 -18.61 -26.92
CA PRO A 373 1.17 -19.30 -26.58
C PRO A 373 1.00 -19.68 -25.11
N SER A 374 2.08 -20.03 -24.40
CA SER A 374 2.02 -20.37 -22.96
C SER A 374 1.65 -19.17 -22.09
N TYR A 375 2.16 -17.97 -22.40
CA TYR A 375 1.78 -16.75 -21.69
C TYR A 375 0.38 -16.30 -22.08
N ALA A 376 -0.02 -16.46 -23.35
CA ALA A 376 -1.40 -16.21 -23.77
C ALA A 376 -2.41 -17.12 -23.03
N ALA A 377 -2.07 -18.42 -22.86
CA ALA A 377 -2.87 -19.35 -22.06
C ALA A 377 -2.93 -18.93 -20.58
N SER A 378 -1.80 -18.50 -20.02
CA SER A 378 -1.76 -17.94 -18.65
C SER A 378 -2.64 -16.70 -18.51
N GLY A 379 -2.57 -15.78 -19.47
CA GLY A 379 -3.43 -14.58 -19.50
C GLY A 379 -4.92 -14.94 -19.58
N ALA A 380 -5.28 -15.95 -20.39
CA ALA A 380 -6.65 -16.43 -20.49
C ALA A 380 -7.16 -17.05 -19.17
N LEU A 381 -6.32 -17.80 -18.45
CA LEU A 381 -6.67 -18.33 -17.12
C LEU A 381 -6.92 -17.21 -16.12
N THR A 382 -6.08 -16.18 -16.12
CA THR A 382 -6.22 -15.00 -15.26
C THR A 382 -7.50 -14.21 -15.59
N ILE A 383 -7.85 -14.05 -16.88
CA ILE A 383 -9.15 -13.49 -17.30
C ILE A 383 -10.31 -14.36 -16.80
N GLY A 384 -10.19 -15.68 -16.93
CA GLY A 384 -11.20 -16.64 -16.46
C GLY A 384 -11.49 -16.50 -14.96
N PHE A 385 -10.45 -16.31 -14.14
CA PHE A 385 -10.61 -16.04 -12.71
C PHE A 385 -11.46 -14.78 -12.44
N PHE A 386 -11.17 -13.66 -13.14
CA PHE A 386 -11.94 -12.44 -13.00
C PHE A 386 -13.36 -12.53 -13.58
N ALA A 387 -13.55 -13.29 -14.65
CA ALA A 387 -14.88 -13.55 -15.21
C ALA A 387 -15.76 -14.33 -14.22
N ILE A 388 -15.19 -15.32 -13.52
CA ILE A 388 -15.88 -16.06 -12.45
C ILE A 388 -16.21 -15.13 -11.29
N LEU A 389 -15.27 -14.29 -10.86
CA LEU A 389 -15.47 -13.34 -9.77
C LEU A 389 -16.56 -12.31 -10.11
N LEU A 390 -16.55 -11.77 -11.34
CA LEU A 390 -17.56 -10.85 -11.84
C LEU A 390 -18.93 -11.52 -11.93
N LEU A 391 -19.01 -12.75 -12.47
CA LEU A 391 -20.24 -13.52 -12.54
C LEU A 391 -20.81 -13.79 -11.14
N ALA A 392 -19.96 -14.18 -10.19
CA ALA A 392 -20.37 -14.36 -8.79
C ALA A 392 -20.93 -13.05 -8.21
N GLY A 393 -20.27 -11.92 -8.47
CA GLY A 393 -20.74 -10.60 -8.05
C GLY A 393 -22.12 -10.25 -8.65
N LEU A 394 -22.31 -10.47 -9.95
CA LEU A 394 -23.59 -10.26 -10.64
C LEU A 394 -24.70 -11.17 -10.10
N LEU A 395 -24.41 -12.45 -9.86
CA LEU A 395 -25.37 -13.39 -9.27
C LEU A 395 -25.77 -12.97 -7.85
N MET A 396 -24.84 -12.44 -7.06
CA MET A 396 -25.13 -11.90 -5.73
C MET A 396 -26.00 -10.64 -5.79
N LEU A 397 -25.88 -9.81 -6.82
CA LEU A 397 -26.74 -8.63 -7.03
C LEU A 397 -28.19 -9.00 -7.32
N MET A 398 -28.42 -10.14 -7.99
CA MET A 398 -29.76 -10.61 -8.32
C MET A 398 -30.53 -11.14 -7.10
N ARG A 399 -29.84 -11.41 -5.97
CA ARG A 399 -30.50 -11.84 -4.73
C ARG A 399 -31.18 -10.68 -4.03
N LYS A 400 -32.37 -10.92 -3.48
CA LYS A 400 -33.08 -9.94 -2.64
C LYS A 400 -32.19 -9.52 -1.46
N ARG A 401 -32.15 -8.21 -1.18
CA ARG A 401 -31.50 -7.67 0.02
C ARG A 401 -32.23 -8.18 1.25
N GLU A 402 -31.57 -9.01 2.04
CA GLU A 402 -32.02 -9.29 3.39
C GLU A 402 -31.79 -8.06 4.27
N ILE A 403 -32.74 -7.78 5.17
CA ILE A 403 -32.55 -6.75 6.18
C ILE A 403 -31.59 -7.34 7.22
N THR A 404 -30.31 -7.02 7.10
CA THR A 404 -29.29 -7.43 8.06
C THR A 404 -29.09 -6.33 9.09
N ASP A 405 -29.14 -6.70 10.37
CA ASP A 405 -28.67 -5.82 11.44
C ASP A 405 -27.14 -5.71 11.37
N PHE A 406 -26.65 -4.56 10.89
CA PHE A 406 -25.22 -4.30 10.77
C PHE A 406 -24.53 -4.22 12.13
N ASP A 407 -25.24 -3.86 13.20
CA ASP A 407 -24.68 -3.82 14.54
C ASP A 407 -24.47 -5.24 15.08
N ALA A 408 -25.29 -6.22 14.69
CA ALA A 408 -25.13 -7.62 15.06
C ALA A 408 -23.89 -8.28 14.43
N ILE A 409 -23.53 -7.90 13.19
CA ILE A 409 -22.35 -8.44 12.51
C ILE A 409 -21.06 -7.67 12.83
N THR A 410 -21.17 -6.43 13.30
CA THR A 410 -20.04 -5.60 13.72
C THR A 410 -19.24 -6.29 14.83
N PRO A 411 -17.90 -6.36 14.74
CA PRO A 411 -17.09 -7.03 15.75
C PRO A 411 -17.11 -6.31 17.12
N ALA A 412 -16.95 -7.06 18.21
CA ALA A 412 -17.08 -6.54 19.58
C ALA A 412 -16.14 -5.36 19.88
N PHE A 413 -14.87 -5.43 19.44
CA PHE A 413 -13.91 -4.34 19.65
C PHE A 413 -14.36 -3.01 19.01
N ALA A 414 -15.10 -3.06 17.89
CA ALA A 414 -15.61 -1.87 17.23
C ALA A 414 -16.75 -1.21 18.00
N ARG A 415 -17.50 -2.00 18.81
CA ARG A 415 -18.47 -1.46 19.76
C ARG A 415 -17.76 -0.68 20.87
N HIS A 416 -16.65 -1.20 21.40
CA HIS A 416 -15.84 -0.46 22.39
C HIS A 416 -15.29 0.87 21.85
N ILE A 417 -14.86 0.92 20.58
CA ILE A 417 -14.47 2.18 19.94
C ILE A 417 -15.63 3.17 19.95
N THR A 418 -16.84 2.72 19.58
CA THR A 418 -18.04 3.56 19.52
C THR A 418 -18.48 4.04 20.91
N GLU A 419 -18.51 3.15 21.90
CA GLU A 419 -18.87 3.44 23.28
C GLU A 419 -17.91 4.46 23.90
N ARG A 420 -16.60 4.29 23.69
CA ARG A 420 -15.59 5.23 24.15
C ARG A 420 -15.77 6.60 23.51
N HIS A 421 -15.99 6.68 22.20
CA HIS A 421 -16.24 7.94 21.51
C HIS A 421 -17.46 8.66 22.06
N ARG A 422 -18.56 7.92 22.26
CA ARG A 422 -19.77 8.45 22.87
C ARG A 422 -19.51 9.00 24.27
N MET A 423 -18.81 8.25 25.12
CA MET A 423 -18.44 8.71 26.47
C MET A 423 -17.57 9.96 26.43
N GLN A 424 -16.60 10.03 25.51
CA GLN A 424 -15.75 11.21 25.34
C GLN A 424 -16.56 12.44 24.91
N GLN A 425 -17.51 12.29 23.98
CA GLN A 425 -18.41 13.36 23.57
C GLN A 425 -19.32 13.82 24.71
N GLU A 426 -19.90 12.90 25.47
CA GLU A 426 -20.73 13.21 26.63
C GLU A 426 -19.92 13.99 27.69
N LEU A 427 -18.66 13.62 27.92
CA LEU A 427 -17.76 14.35 28.83
C LEU A 427 -17.35 15.73 28.29
N GLU A 428 -17.11 15.87 26.99
CA GLU A 428 -16.80 17.15 26.36
C GLU A 428 -17.99 18.11 26.42
N ILE A 429 -19.21 17.62 26.22
CA ILE A 429 -20.43 18.39 26.42
C ILE A 429 -20.54 18.83 27.89
N ALA A 430 -20.33 17.91 28.84
CA ALA A 430 -20.37 18.24 30.27
C ALA A 430 -19.34 19.32 30.63
N ARG A 431 -18.12 19.26 30.07
CA ARG A 431 -17.09 20.29 30.21
C ARG A 431 -17.57 21.64 29.68
N ASN A 432 -18.14 21.68 28.48
CA ASN A 432 -18.62 22.92 27.87
C ASN A 432 -19.75 23.56 28.69
N VAL A 433 -20.68 22.74 29.21
CA VAL A 433 -21.73 23.19 30.12
C VAL A 433 -21.13 23.75 31.40
N GLN A 434 -20.20 23.03 32.04
CA GLN A 434 -19.52 23.49 33.25
C GLN A 434 -18.82 24.83 33.03
N MET A 435 -18.03 24.96 31.96
CA MET A 435 -17.31 26.19 31.64
C MET A 435 -18.26 27.35 31.32
N SER A 436 -19.47 27.06 30.79
CA SER A 436 -20.49 28.08 30.56
C SER A 436 -21.07 28.67 31.85
N PHE A 437 -20.94 27.96 32.97
CA PHE A 437 -21.33 28.46 34.29
C PHE A 437 -20.27 29.37 34.91
N LEU A 438 -19.05 29.47 34.39
CA LEU A 438 -18.09 30.42 34.92
C LEU A 438 -18.38 31.86 34.43
N PRO A 439 -18.00 32.90 35.17
CA PRO A 439 -18.10 34.29 34.70
C PRO A 439 -17.45 34.49 33.33
N LYS A 440 -18.20 35.07 32.39
CA LYS A 440 -17.70 35.36 31.02
C LYS A 440 -16.81 36.59 30.93
N ALA A 441 -16.91 37.48 31.91
CA ALA A 441 -16.12 38.69 32.01
C ALA A 441 -15.84 39.00 33.48
N ASN A 442 -14.67 39.59 33.74
CA ASN A 442 -14.35 40.09 35.07
C ASN A 442 -15.13 41.39 35.33
N PRO A 443 -15.63 41.60 36.55
CA PRO A 443 -16.23 42.86 36.93
C PRO A 443 -15.18 43.98 36.83
N LYS A 444 -15.63 45.17 36.39
CA LYS A 444 -14.79 46.38 36.38
C LYS A 444 -15.09 47.20 37.62
N MET A 445 -14.08 47.43 38.43
CA MET A 445 -14.15 48.33 39.59
C MET A 445 -13.04 49.37 39.49
N LEU A 446 -13.33 50.61 39.91
CA LEU A 446 -12.43 51.75 39.71
C LEU A 446 -11.07 51.56 40.43
N GLU A 447 -11.07 50.79 41.52
CA GLU A 447 -9.94 50.65 42.44
C GLU A 447 -9.30 49.25 42.40
N LEU A 448 -9.83 48.31 41.61
CA LEU A 448 -9.39 46.91 41.58
C LEU A 448 -9.15 46.42 40.15
N ASP A 449 -7.97 45.85 39.92
CA ASP A 449 -7.66 45.09 38.71
C ASP A 449 -7.93 43.59 38.94
N ILE A 450 -8.89 43.03 38.20
CA ILE A 450 -9.41 41.68 38.43
C ILE A 450 -9.18 40.81 37.18
N ALA A 451 -8.48 39.69 37.39
CA ALA A 451 -8.25 38.66 36.38
C ALA A 451 -8.69 37.29 36.89
N SER A 452 -9.28 36.46 36.02
CA SER A 452 -9.67 35.08 36.34
C SER A 452 -9.39 34.13 35.18
N ARG A 453 -9.03 32.89 35.50
CA ARG A 453 -8.85 31.80 34.53
C ARG A 453 -9.07 30.47 35.25
N CYS A 454 -9.91 29.60 34.68
CA CYS A 454 -10.05 28.21 35.11
C CYS A 454 -9.62 27.28 33.96
N ALA A 455 -8.73 26.34 34.25
CA ALA A 455 -8.22 25.37 33.30
C ALA A 455 -8.29 23.96 33.93
N PRO A 456 -9.37 23.20 33.70
CA PRO A 456 -9.53 21.87 34.29
C PRO A 456 -8.41 20.91 33.87
N ALA A 457 -7.89 20.14 34.83
CA ALA A 457 -6.83 19.14 34.58
C ALA A 457 -7.33 17.86 33.87
N ALA A 458 -8.62 17.55 33.97
CA ALA A 458 -9.27 16.39 33.32
C ALA A 458 -10.39 16.84 32.37
N GLU A 459 -11.25 15.92 31.90
CA GLU A 459 -12.39 16.29 31.06
C GLU A 459 -13.31 17.30 31.76
N VAL A 460 -13.58 17.11 33.06
CA VAL A 460 -14.46 17.94 33.90
C VAL A 460 -13.81 18.15 35.29
N GLY A 461 -13.83 19.38 35.82
CA GLY A 461 -13.11 19.79 37.05
C GLY A 461 -14.01 20.03 38.28
N GLY A 462 -13.41 20.21 39.45
CA GLY A 462 -14.10 20.64 40.69
C GLY A 462 -13.99 22.13 40.97
N ASP A 463 -13.03 22.81 40.33
CA ASP A 463 -12.70 24.21 40.57
C ASP A 463 -13.81 25.15 40.08
N TYR A 464 -14.17 26.09 40.94
CA TYR A 464 -15.25 27.03 40.75
C TYR A 464 -14.81 28.43 41.16
N TYR A 465 -15.24 29.43 40.39
CA TYR A 465 -15.26 30.80 40.87
C TYR A 465 -16.49 31.55 40.34
N ASP A 466 -16.97 32.53 41.08
CA ASP A 466 -18.03 33.45 40.64
C ASP A 466 -17.84 34.84 41.27
N PHE A 467 -18.38 35.83 40.58
CA PHE A 467 -18.42 37.22 41.00
C PHE A 467 -19.87 37.61 41.19
N VAL A 468 -20.23 38.01 42.41
CA VAL A 468 -21.61 38.36 42.77
C VAL A 468 -21.66 39.82 43.18
N ASP A 469 -22.50 40.59 42.50
CA ASP A 469 -22.81 41.96 42.90
C ASP A 469 -23.70 41.92 44.14
N LEU A 470 -23.21 42.47 45.25
CA LEU A 470 -23.93 42.52 46.53
C LEU A 470 -24.66 43.86 46.72
N GLY A 471 -24.59 44.79 45.76
CA GLY A 471 -25.13 46.14 45.88
C GLY A 471 -24.19 47.12 46.60
N GLU A 472 -24.51 48.41 46.56
CA GLU A 472 -23.76 49.50 47.21
C GLU A 472 -22.24 49.54 46.88
N GLY A 473 -21.85 49.03 45.72
CA GLY A 473 -20.45 48.95 45.30
C GLY A 473 -19.66 47.79 45.92
N GLN A 474 -20.34 46.84 46.57
CA GLN A 474 -19.72 45.65 47.16
C GLN A 474 -19.68 44.48 46.17
N LEU A 475 -18.53 43.81 46.09
CA LEU A 475 -18.33 42.63 45.25
C LEU A 475 -18.06 41.40 46.12
N GLY A 476 -18.93 40.39 46.01
CA GLY A 476 -18.67 39.05 46.51
C GLY A 476 -17.81 38.26 45.53
N VAL A 477 -16.73 37.67 46.04
CA VAL A 477 -15.87 36.75 45.27
C VAL A 477 -15.98 35.37 45.89
N ALA A 478 -16.47 34.41 45.11
CA ALA A 478 -16.51 33.01 45.52
C ALA A 478 -15.42 32.24 44.77
N VAL A 479 -14.64 31.44 45.49
CA VAL A 479 -13.72 30.44 44.91
C VAL A 479 -13.92 29.14 45.69
N GLY A 480 -14.11 28.03 44.98
CA GLY A 480 -14.36 26.73 45.59
C GLY A 480 -13.62 25.62 44.87
N ASP A 481 -13.14 24.66 45.65
CA ASP A 481 -12.61 23.38 45.17
C ASP A 481 -13.58 22.27 45.61
N VAL A 482 -14.37 21.76 44.67
CA VAL A 482 -15.31 20.67 44.96
C VAL A 482 -14.54 19.37 45.10
N SER A 483 -14.55 18.81 46.31
CA SER A 483 -13.97 17.49 46.60
C SER A 483 -14.59 16.41 45.69
N GLY A 484 -13.80 15.92 44.73
CA GLY A 484 -14.22 14.93 43.75
C GLY A 484 -13.51 15.11 42.40
N LYS A 485 -13.87 14.29 41.41
CA LYS A 485 -13.36 14.43 40.03
C LYS A 485 -14.42 14.01 39.02
N GLY A 486 -14.37 14.58 37.83
CA GLY A 486 -15.29 14.24 36.75
C GLY A 486 -16.69 14.84 36.92
N THR A 487 -17.70 14.16 36.38
CA THR A 487 -19.07 14.69 36.24
C THR A 487 -19.78 14.98 37.56
N GLN A 488 -19.51 14.21 38.63
CA GLN A 488 -20.09 14.43 39.96
C GLN A 488 -19.65 15.78 40.55
N ALA A 489 -18.38 16.15 40.40
CA ALA A 489 -17.86 17.41 40.94
C ALA A 489 -18.49 18.63 40.24
N ALA A 490 -18.66 18.57 38.91
CA ALA A 490 -19.35 19.64 38.17
C ALA A 490 -20.82 19.80 38.56
N PHE A 491 -21.50 18.71 38.91
CA PHE A 491 -22.89 18.78 39.39
C PHE A 491 -23.00 19.54 40.71
N PHE A 492 -22.14 19.22 41.68
CA PHE A 492 -22.07 19.95 42.95
C PHE A 492 -21.68 21.41 42.77
N MET A 493 -20.71 21.71 41.90
CA MET A 493 -20.35 23.09 41.56
C MET A 493 -21.58 23.90 41.07
N THR A 494 -22.37 23.31 40.17
CA THR A 494 -23.56 23.96 39.61
C THR A 494 -24.62 24.24 40.69
N LEU A 495 -24.82 23.28 41.60
CA LEU A 495 -25.72 23.44 42.75
C LEU A 495 -25.24 24.54 43.70
N THR A 496 -23.96 24.53 44.07
CA THR A 496 -23.36 25.53 44.96
C THR A 496 -23.48 26.93 44.36
N LYS A 497 -23.24 27.09 43.05
CA LYS A 497 -23.48 28.35 42.35
C LYS A 497 -24.93 28.83 42.48
N GLY A 498 -25.89 27.92 42.25
CA GLY A 498 -27.31 28.22 42.35
C GLY A 498 -27.69 28.73 43.75
N PHE A 499 -27.25 28.03 44.80
CA PHE A 499 -27.48 28.43 46.18
C PHE A 499 -26.79 29.76 46.53
N LEU A 500 -25.53 29.92 46.14
CA LEU A 500 -24.76 31.14 46.41
C LEU A 500 -25.45 32.36 45.80
N ARG A 501 -25.89 32.29 44.54
CA ARG A 501 -26.60 33.40 43.89
C ARG A 501 -27.98 33.67 44.50
N ALA A 502 -28.69 32.65 44.93
CA ALA A 502 -30.00 32.81 45.58
C ALA A 502 -29.86 33.48 46.96
N LEU A 503 -28.87 33.04 47.76
CA LEU A 503 -28.67 33.55 49.11
C LEU A 503 -27.99 34.92 49.14
N ALA A 504 -27.13 35.23 48.18
CA ALA A 504 -26.46 36.52 48.08
C ALA A 504 -27.42 37.71 47.87
N GLN A 505 -28.66 37.47 47.42
CA GLN A 505 -29.70 38.50 47.37
C GLN A 505 -30.31 38.82 48.74
N VAL A 506 -30.10 37.95 49.73
CA VAL A 506 -30.74 38.00 51.06
C VAL A 506 -29.71 38.34 52.14
N SER A 507 -28.46 37.87 52.00
CA SER A 507 -27.37 38.11 52.94
C SER A 507 -26.06 38.42 52.22
N ALA A 508 -25.36 39.46 52.68
CA ALA A 508 -24.02 39.82 52.22
C ALA A 508 -22.89 39.07 52.97
N SER A 509 -23.23 38.38 54.07
CA SER A 509 -22.29 37.56 54.86
C SER A 509 -22.62 36.06 54.72
N PRO A 510 -21.61 35.18 54.63
CA PRO A 510 -21.79 33.72 54.59
C PRO A 510 -22.60 33.16 55.76
#